data_AF-A0ABD5MUW3-F1
#
_entry.id   AF-A0ABD5MUW3-F1
#
_cell.length_a   1.000
_cell.length_b   1.000
_cell.length_c   1.000
_cell.angle_alpha   90.00
_cell.angle_beta   90.00
_cell.angle_gamma   90.00
#
_symmetry.space_group_name_H-M   'P 1'
#
loop_
_entity.id
_entity.type
_entity.pdbx_description
1 polymer ?
#
loop_
_entity_poly.entity_id
_entity_poly.type
_entity_poly.pdbx_seq_one_letter_code
_entity_poly.pdbx_strand_id
1 'polypeptide(L)'
;MNSDLREAVADLPPSAKLVFVVLENHERLTQSALAEETLLPQRTVRYALDELREAGVLHEQLNIMDARQRFYSLADAEESADDTADDPAVGIASEPSASAR
;
A
#
# COMPACT_ATOMS: atom_id res chain seq x y z
N MET A 1 -20.03 -8.35 -4.10
CA MET A 1 -19.00 -7.93 -5.07
C MET A 1 -17.61 -8.12 -4.47
N ASN A 2 -17.08 -9.35 -4.45
CA ASN A 2 -15.67 -9.63 -4.13
C ASN A 2 -15.04 -10.57 -5.20
N SER A 3 -15.83 -10.88 -6.23
CA SER A 3 -15.42 -11.75 -7.35
C SER A 3 -14.47 -11.01 -8.28
N ASP A 4 -14.70 -9.70 -8.49
CA ASP A 4 -13.91 -8.87 -9.39
C ASP A 4 -12.47 -8.67 -8.86
N LEU A 5 -12.32 -8.50 -7.53
CA LEU A 5 -11.00 -8.47 -6.88
C LEU A 5 -10.27 -9.81 -7.03
N ARG A 6 -10.96 -10.92 -6.79
CA ARG A 6 -10.36 -12.27 -6.93
C ARG A 6 -9.93 -12.57 -8.37
N GLU A 7 -10.65 -12.07 -9.37
CA GLU A 7 -10.25 -12.17 -10.78
C GLU A 7 -8.97 -11.37 -11.05
N ALA A 8 -8.87 -10.14 -10.55
CA ALA A 8 -7.67 -9.31 -10.67
C ALA A 8 -6.42 -9.95 -10.03
N VAL A 9 -6.58 -10.72 -8.95
CA VAL A 9 -5.46 -11.42 -8.27
C VAL A 9 -5.18 -12.81 -8.86
N ALA A 10 -6.02 -13.33 -9.75
CA ALA A 10 -5.89 -14.72 -10.25
C ALA A 10 -4.51 -14.99 -10.90
N ASP A 11 -4.04 -14.02 -11.70
CA ASP A 11 -2.77 -14.10 -12.44
C ASP A 11 -1.55 -13.62 -11.63
N LEU A 12 -1.75 -13.11 -10.41
CA LEU A 12 -0.66 -12.64 -9.56
C LEU A 12 0.21 -13.78 -8.99
N PRO A 13 1.45 -13.47 -8.56
CA PRO A 13 2.34 -14.45 -7.93
C PRO A 13 1.71 -15.12 -6.68
N PRO A 14 2.15 -16.33 -6.32
CA PRO A 14 1.61 -17.04 -5.14
C PRO A 14 1.70 -16.26 -3.83
N SER A 15 2.76 -15.46 -3.65
CA SER A 15 2.93 -14.61 -2.46
C SER A 15 1.86 -13.52 -2.38
N ALA A 16 1.54 -12.88 -3.50
CA ALA A 16 0.49 -11.85 -3.58
C ALA A 16 -0.89 -12.45 -3.31
N LYS A 17 -1.19 -13.61 -3.92
CA LYS A 17 -2.42 -14.36 -3.64
C LYS A 17 -2.58 -14.73 -2.18
N LEU A 18 -1.51 -15.19 -1.52
CA LEU A 18 -1.56 -15.52 -0.10
C LEU A 18 -1.86 -14.28 0.76
N VAL A 19 -1.17 -13.16 0.50
CA VAL A 19 -1.42 -11.90 1.22
C VAL A 19 -2.85 -11.41 1.01
N PHE A 20 -3.39 -11.51 -0.21
CA PHE A 20 -4.78 -11.19 -0.51
C PHE A 20 -5.75 -12.02 0.34
N VAL A 21 -5.55 -13.34 0.41
CA VAL A 21 -6.42 -14.22 1.21
C VAL A 21 -6.34 -13.86 2.70
N VAL A 22 -5.15 -13.51 3.21
CA VAL A 22 -5.03 -13.02 4.60
C VAL A 22 -5.78 -11.71 4.79
N LEU A 23 -5.61 -10.72 3.90
CA LEU A 23 -6.35 -9.46 3.97
C LEU A 23 -7.86 -9.63 3.77
N GLU A 24 -8.33 -10.69 3.12
CA GLU A 24 -9.77 -10.96 3.00
C GLU A 24 -10.38 -11.46 4.31
N ASN A 25 -9.59 -12.11 5.17
CA ASN A 25 -10.05 -12.63 6.46
C ASN A 25 -9.86 -11.64 7.62
N HIS A 26 -9.25 -10.48 7.36
CA HIS A 26 -8.94 -9.46 8.36
C HIS A 26 -9.41 -8.10 7.86
N GLU A 27 -9.86 -7.20 8.74
CA GLU A 27 -10.31 -5.87 8.30
C GLU A 27 -9.15 -5.04 7.70
N ARG A 28 -8.04 -4.97 8.43
CA ARG A 28 -6.80 -4.31 7.99
C ARG A 28 -5.62 -4.80 8.81
N LEU A 29 -4.43 -4.85 8.21
CA LEU A 29 -3.21 -5.28 8.88
C LEU A 29 -2.04 -4.35 8.56
N THR A 30 -1.06 -4.26 9.46
CA THR A 30 0.22 -3.61 9.16
C THR A 30 1.11 -4.57 8.36
N GLN A 31 2.15 -4.04 7.72
CA GLN A 31 3.14 -4.88 7.02
C GLN A 31 3.81 -5.92 7.93
N SER A 32 4.09 -5.56 9.19
CA SER A 32 4.66 -6.50 10.16
C SER A 32 3.68 -7.59 10.54
N ALA A 33 2.41 -7.23 10.81
CA ALA A 33 1.37 -8.20 11.11
C ALA A 33 1.12 -9.15 9.93
N LEU A 34 1.16 -8.65 8.69
CA LEU A 34 1.08 -9.49 7.49
C LEU A 34 2.23 -10.50 7.40
N ALA A 35 3.45 -10.12 7.78
CA ALA A 35 4.58 -11.06 7.83
C ALA A 35 4.38 -12.15 8.89
N GLU A 36 3.80 -11.79 10.03
CA GLU A 36 3.48 -12.75 11.10
C GLU A 36 2.36 -13.71 10.70
N GLU A 37 1.25 -13.21 10.13
CA GLU A 37 0.10 -14.02 9.72
C GLU A 37 0.40 -14.92 8.51
N THR A 38 1.12 -14.40 7.51
CA THR A 38 1.45 -15.18 6.30
C THR A 38 2.66 -16.10 6.47
N LEU A 39 3.44 -15.91 7.55
CA LEU A 39 4.74 -16.54 7.77
C LEU A 39 5.76 -16.27 6.64
N LEU A 40 5.53 -15.23 5.83
CA LEU A 40 6.45 -14.82 4.79
C LEU A 40 7.52 -13.86 5.36
N PRO A 41 8.74 -13.89 4.83
CA PRO A 41 9.73 -12.84 5.13
C PRO A 41 9.19 -11.46 4.75
N GLN A 42 9.51 -10.42 5.53
CA GLN A 42 9.07 -9.04 5.29
C GLN A 42 9.32 -8.54 3.86
N ARG A 43 10.46 -8.94 3.26
CA ARG A 43 10.79 -8.57 1.88
C ARG A 43 9.78 -9.13 0.87
N THR A 44 9.32 -10.35 1.10
CA THR A 44 8.31 -11.02 0.26
C THR A 44 6.93 -10.43 0.48
N VAL A 45 6.58 -10.07 1.72
CA VAL A 45 5.34 -9.33 2.01
C VAL A 45 5.32 -7.99 1.29
N ARG A 46 6.43 -7.25 1.33
CA ARG A 46 6.54 -5.99 0.59
C ARG A 46 6.32 -6.18 -0.90
N TYR A 47 7.01 -7.16 -1.50
CA TYR A 47 6.81 -7.50 -2.91
C TYR A 47 5.35 -7.88 -3.23
N ALA A 48 4.71 -8.69 -2.37
CA ALA A 48 3.31 -9.06 -2.52
C ALA A 48 2.36 -7.86 -2.42
N LEU A 49 2.62 -6.91 -1.52
CA LEU A 49 1.84 -5.68 -1.42
C LEU A 49 2.02 -4.78 -2.64
N ASP A 50 3.24 -4.69 -3.19
CA ASP A 50 3.49 -3.93 -4.42
C ASP A 50 2.72 -4.53 -5.61
N GLU A 51 2.71 -5.86 -5.78
CA GLU A 51 1.93 -6.55 -6.81
C GLU A 51 0.40 -6.33 -6.65
N LEU A 52 -0.11 -6.35 -5.41
CA LEU A 52 -1.53 -6.09 -5.14
C LEU A 52 -1.91 -4.62 -5.38
N ARG A 53 -0.99 -3.68 -5.10
CA ARG A 53 -1.16 -2.26 -5.41
C ARG A 53 -1.23 -2.05 -6.92
N GLU A 54 -0.32 -2.66 -7.69
CA GLU A 54 -0.32 -2.58 -9.15
C GLU A 54 -1.58 -3.18 -9.77
N ALA A 55 -2.14 -4.24 -9.18
CA ALA A 55 -3.42 -4.81 -9.59
C ALA A 55 -4.65 -3.97 -9.17
N GLY A 56 -4.46 -2.88 -8.40
CA GLY A 56 -5.53 -1.98 -7.99
C GLY A 56 -6.50 -2.56 -6.96
N VAL A 57 -6.12 -3.63 -6.26
CA VAL A 57 -6.97 -4.32 -5.27
C VAL A 57 -6.63 -3.96 -3.82
N LEU A 58 -5.61 -3.12 -3.62
CA LEU A 58 -5.07 -2.77 -2.31
C LEU A 58 -5.42 -1.33 -1.93
N HIS A 59 -5.83 -1.13 -0.68
CA HIS A 59 -5.97 0.19 -0.06
C HIS A 59 -4.96 0.37 1.06
N GLU A 60 -4.38 1.56 1.17
CA GLU A 60 -3.37 1.92 2.16
C GLU A 60 -3.80 3.14 2.95
N GLN A 61 -3.71 3.04 4.27
CA GLN A 61 -4.08 4.14 5.17
C GLN A 61 -2.97 4.41 6.18
N LEU A 62 -2.70 5.68 6.46
CA LEU A 62 -1.76 6.07 7.52
C LEU A 62 -2.30 5.64 8.89
N ASN A 63 -1.42 5.11 9.73
CA ASN A 63 -1.76 4.84 11.11
C ASN A 63 -1.74 6.16 11.91
N ILE A 64 -2.92 6.63 12.34
CA ILE A 64 -3.06 7.89 13.10
C ILE A 64 -2.25 7.85 14.42
N MET A 65 -2.09 6.67 15.03
CA MET A 65 -1.33 6.51 16.28
C MET A 65 0.18 6.54 16.07
N ASP A 66 0.65 6.17 14.88
CA ASP A 66 2.05 6.26 14.46
C ASP A 66 2.12 6.46 12.94
N ALA A 67 2.25 7.71 12.49
CA ALA A 67 2.21 8.09 11.07
C ALA A 67 3.34 7.46 10.23
N ARG A 68 4.32 6.79 10.86
CA ARG A 68 5.36 6.01 10.17
C ARG A 68 4.87 4.65 9.71
N GLN A 69 3.74 4.19 10.24
CA GLN A 69 3.13 2.91 9.89
C GLN A 69 1.96 3.11 8.94
N ARG A 70 1.73 2.10 8.11
CA ARG A 70 0.57 2.00 7.23
C ARG A 70 -0.24 0.76 7.57
N PHE A 71 -1.56 0.88 7.45
CA PHE A 71 -2.49 -0.23 7.40
C PHE A 71 -2.82 -0.54 5.95
N TYR A 72 -2.96 -1.82 5.67
CA TYR A 72 -3.30 -2.37 4.37
C TYR A 72 -4.64 -3.10 4.50
N SER A 73 -5.54 -2.85 3.56
CA SER A 73 -6.83 -3.53 3.42
C SER A 73 -7.11 -3.78 1.94
N LEU A 74 -8.13 -4.58 1.64
CA LEU A 74 -8.60 -4.72 0.27
C LEU A 74 -9.42 -3.48 -0.12
N ALA A 75 -9.38 -3.13 -1.41
CA ALA A 75 -10.17 -2.03 -1.94
C ALA A 75 -11.66 -2.43 -1.96
N ASP A 76 -12.43 -2.01 -0.96
CA ASP A 76 -13.88 -2.10 -1.00
C ASP A 76 -14.46 -1.02 -1.92
N ALA A 77 -15.52 -1.35 -2.65
CA ALA A 77 -16.17 -0.45 -3.62
C ALA A 77 -16.72 0.86 -3.01
N GLU A 78 -16.72 1.01 -1.68
CA GLU A 78 -17.39 2.10 -0.97
C GLU A 78 -16.42 3.17 -0.42
N GLU A 79 -15.09 2.98 -0.45
CA GLU A 79 -14.15 3.96 0.13
C GLU A 79 -13.08 4.39 -0.88
N SER A 80 -13.55 4.97 -1.99
CA SER A 80 -12.73 5.76 -2.91
C SER A 80 -12.57 7.18 -2.39
N ALA A 81 -11.70 7.42 -1.39
CA ALA A 81 -11.05 8.72 -1.14
C ALA A 81 -10.22 8.69 0.15
N ASP A 82 -8.93 8.36 0.08
CA ASP A 82 -7.92 9.30 0.61
C ASP A 82 -6.49 8.95 0.17
N ASP A 83 -5.79 10.02 -0.20
CA ASP A 83 -4.34 10.23 -0.15
C ASP A 83 -3.38 9.38 -1.01
N THR A 84 -3.44 9.58 -2.33
CA THR A 84 -2.21 9.53 -3.15
C THR A 84 -1.52 10.90 -3.09
N ALA A 85 -0.84 11.21 -1.98
CA ALA A 85 0.09 12.33 -1.91
C ALA A 85 1.38 11.90 -1.21
N ASP A 86 2.28 11.28 -1.97
CA ASP A 86 3.72 11.44 -1.70
C ASP A 86 4.47 11.37 -3.03
N ASP A 87 4.29 12.42 -3.84
CA ASP A 87 5.25 12.81 -4.87
C ASP A 87 6.13 13.92 -4.26
N PRO A 88 7.34 13.64 -3.74
CA PRO A 88 8.24 14.67 -3.32
C PRO A 88 8.95 15.25 -4.55
N ALA A 89 8.21 16.02 -5.36
CA ALA A 89 8.80 16.94 -6.32
C ALA A 89 9.45 18.12 -5.54
N VAL A 90 10.59 17.87 -4.90
CA VAL A 90 11.48 18.93 -4.43
C VAL A 90 12.14 19.55 -5.66
N GLY A 91 11.48 20.58 -6.19
CA GLY A 91 11.98 21.45 -7.23
C GLY A 91 11.83 22.90 -6.82
N ILE A 92 12.73 23.41 -5.97
CA ILE A 92 12.99 24.84 -5.90
C ILE A 92 14.46 25.10 -6.28
N ALA A 93 14.71 25.09 -7.58
CA ALA A 93 15.83 25.82 -8.12
C ALA A 93 15.43 27.31 -8.19
N SER A 94 16.11 28.19 -7.46
CA SER A 94 16.42 29.59 -7.83
C SER A 94 17.17 30.32 -6.69
N GLU A 95 18.49 30.25 -6.68
CA GLU A 95 19.30 31.48 -6.53
C GLU A 95 19.47 32.06 -7.95
N PRO A 96 19.69 33.38 -8.20
CA PRO A 96 20.50 34.30 -7.38
C PRO A 96 19.94 35.74 -7.26
N SER A 97 20.48 36.55 -6.33
CA SER A 97 20.95 37.91 -6.68
C SER A 97 21.68 38.58 -5.53
N ALA A 98 22.90 39.00 -5.82
CA ALA A 98 23.68 39.95 -5.05
C ALA A 98 23.20 41.39 -5.27
N SER A 99 23.08 42.17 -4.20
CA SER A 99 23.42 43.61 -4.15
C SER A 99 23.32 44.05 -2.69
N ALA A 100 24.45 44.22 -2.01
CA ALA A 100 25.22 45.48 -2.01
C ALA A 100 24.41 46.64 -1.43
N ARG A 101 24.63 46.91 -0.14
CA ARG A 101 24.68 48.26 0.42
C ARG A 101 25.44 48.27 1.75
#